data_AF-A0A9J6QN44-F1
#
_entry.id   AF-A0A9J6QN44-F1
#
_cell.length_a   1.000
_cell.length_b   1.000
_cell.length_c   1.000
_cell.angle_alpha   90.00
_cell.angle_beta   90.00
_cell.angle_gamma   90.00
#
_symmetry.space_group_name_H-M   'P 1'
#
loop_
_entity.id
_entity.type
_entity.pdbx_description
1 polymer ?
#
loop_
_entity_poly.entity_id
_entity_poly.type
_entity_poly.pdbx_seq_one_letter_code
_entity_poly.pdbx_strand_id
1 'polypeptide(L)'
;MKIKEIIVVEGRDDTAAVKRAVDAQTIETHGYGIKKETWQLIEKAYNEKGIIIFTDPDYAGVEIRKRLTEKFPNAGQAYLSKTDALKAGDIGIENASPQSIQQALEHAHYTVEEDRNEFTMEDLRKYGLTADPQAADRRDRLGKALGIGYGNSKCFLNRLNQYGVSREQFLKELGEI
;
A
#
# COMPACT_ATOMS: atom_id res chain seq x y z
N MET A 1 2.12 15.25 -12.11
CA MET A 1 3.14 14.20 -11.87
C MET A 1 3.00 13.12 -12.94
N LYS A 2 4.11 12.60 -13.48
CA LYS A 2 4.10 11.50 -14.46
C LYS A 2 4.76 10.27 -13.86
N ILE A 3 4.10 9.12 -13.95
CA ILE A 3 4.61 7.84 -13.44
C ILE A 3 4.94 6.93 -14.62
N LYS A 4 6.12 6.30 -14.57
CA LYS A 4 6.62 5.45 -15.67
C LYS A 4 6.08 4.03 -15.56
N GLU A 5 6.03 3.52 -14.35
CA GLU A 5 5.47 2.22 -13.97
C GLU A 5 3.97 2.17 -14.28
N ILE A 6 3.47 0.95 -14.52
CA ILE A 6 2.04 0.72 -14.70
C ILE A 6 1.39 0.53 -13.33
N ILE A 7 0.31 1.27 -13.06
CA ILE A 7 -0.41 1.17 -11.79
C ILE A 7 -1.49 0.09 -11.89
N VAL A 8 -1.42 -0.91 -11.03
CA VAL A 8 -2.41 -2.00 -10.96
C VAL A 8 -3.46 -1.64 -9.91
N VAL A 9 -4.72 -1.53 -10.34
CA VAL A 9 -5.88 -1.13 -9.53
C VAL A 9 -7.01 -2.16 -9.63
N GLU A 10 -8.04 -2.06 -8.79
CA GLU A 10 -9.13 -3.06 -8.75
C GLU A 10 -10.18 -2.84 -9.81
N GLY A 11 -10.66 -1.60 -9.93
CA GLY A 11 -11.80 -1.24 -10.76
C GLY A 11 -11.55 -0.03 -11.67
N ARG A 12 -12.59 0.27 -12.45
CA ARG A 12 -12.59 1.40 -13.40
C ARG A 12 -12.62 2.75 -12.69
N ASP A 13 -13.31 2.82 -11.56
CA ASP A 13 -13.44 4.04 -10.77
C ASP A 13 -12.10 4.41 -10.12
N ASP A 14 -11.32 3.41 -9.69
CA ASP A 14 -9.91 3.60 -9.28
C ASP A 14 -9.04 4.10 -10.43
N THR A 15 -9.16 3.50 -11.62
CA THR A 15 -8.47 4.00 -12.83
C THR A 15 -8.80 5.46 -13.07
N ALA A 16 -10.07 5.86 -12.95
CA ALA A 16 -10.50 7.23 -13.14
C ALA A 16 -9.90 8.16 -12.06
N ALA A 17 -9.87 7.73 -10.81
CA ALA A 17 -9.27 8.50 -9.71
C ALA A 17 -7.76 8.69 -9.88
N VAL A 18 -7.04 7.62 -10.24
CA VAL A 18 -5.60 7.67 -10.53
C VAL A 18 -5.30 8.61 -11.70
N LYS A 19 -6.05 8.53 -12.81
CA LYS A 19 -5.85 9.41 -13.98
C LYS A 19 -6.21 10.86 -13.74
N ARG A 20 -7.12 11.15 -12.79
CA ARG A 20 -7.37 12.52 -12.32
C ARG A 20 -6.20 13.07 -11.51
N ALA A 21 -5.43 12.20 -10.84
CA ALA A 21 -4.33 12.57 -9.97
C ALA A 21 -2.98 12.65 -10.71
N VAL A 22 -2.69 11.72 -11.61
CA VAL A 22 -1.37 11.57 -12.24
C VAL A 22 -1.47 11.16 -13.72
N ASP A 23 -0.44 11.50 -14.50
CA ASP A 23 -0.23 10.95 -15.85
C ASP A 23 0.42 9.57 -15.73
N ALA A 24 -0.40 8.52 -15.77
CA ALA A 24 0.02 7.13 -15.64
C ALA A 24 -0.87 6.18 -16.45
N GLN A 25 -0.29 5.03 -16.82
CA GLN A 25 -1.05 3.92 -17.39
C GLN A 25 -1.54 3.02 -16.24
N THR A 26 -2.75 2.47 -16.39
CA THR A 26 -3.36 1.59 -15.39
C THR A 26 -3.73 0.23 -15.97
N ILE A 27 -3.73 -0.80 -15.12
CA ILE A 27 -4.30 -2.13 -15.40
C ILE A 27 -5.31 -2.47 -14.30
N GLU A 28 -6.52 -2.87 -14.68
CA GLU A 28 -7.60 -3.22 -13.77
C GLU A 28 -7.63 -4.74 -13.52
N THR A 29 -7.61 -5.15 -12.26
CA THR A 29 -7.71 -6.57 -11.89
C THR A 29 -9.12 -7.13 -12.05
N HIS A 30 -10.14 -6.25 -12.04
CA HIS A 30 -11.57 -6.58 -12.06
C HIS A 30 -12.00 -7.42 -10.84
N GLY A 31 -11.45 -7.07 -9.67
CA GLY A 31 -11.68 -7.76 -8.40
C GLY A 31 -10.89 -9.06 -8.25
N TYR A 32 -11.37 -9.95 -7.37
CA TYR A 32 -10.61 -11.15 -6.99
C TYR A 32 -10.43 -12.17 -8.12
N GLY A 33 -11.36 -12.22 -9.08
CA GLY A 33 -11.38 -13.15 -10.21
C GLY A 33 -10.47 -12.74 -11.38
N ILE A 34 -9.22 -12.39 -11.11
CA ILE A 34 -8.27 -11.88 -12.12
C ILE A 34 -8.13 -12.90 -13.26
N LYS A 35 -8.52 -12.48 -14.47
CA LYS A 35 -8.50 -13.30 -15.67
C LYS A 35 -7.07 -13.60 -16.12
N LYS A 36 -6.88 -14.68 -16.86
CA LYS A 36 -5.57 -15.10 -17.38
C LYS A 36 -4.92 -14.02 -18.25
N GLU A 37 -5.72 -13.36 -19.07
CA GLU A 37 -5.26 -12.29 -19.96
C GLU A 37 -4.77 -11.08 -19.16
N THR A 38 -5.46 -10.75 -18.06
CA THR A 38 -5.03 -9.69 -17.12
C THR A 38 -3.70 -10.04 -16.46
N TRP A 39 -3.51 -11.29 -16.01
CA TRP A 39 -2.22 -11.74 -15.46
C TRP A 39 -1.08 -11.61 -16.46
N GLN A 40 -1.31 -12.00 -17.72
CA GLN A 40 -0.31 -11.86 -18.79
C GLN A 40 0.03 -10.39 -19.05
N LEU A 41 -0.96 -9.51 -19.00
CA LEU A 41 -0.74 -8.07 -19.16
C LEU A 41 0.07 -7.48 -18.00
N ILE A 42 -0.24 -7.85 -16.75
CA ILE A 42 0.52 -7.40 -15.58
C ILE A 42 1.95 -7.93 -15.63
N GLU A 43 2.15 -9.20 -16.02
CA GLU A 43 3.48 -9.80 -16.15
C GLU A 43 4.32 -9.12 -17.23
N LYS A 44 3.72 -8.77 -18.37
CA LYS A 44 4.39 -7.97 -19.39
C LYS A 44 4.78 -6.60 -18.86
N ALA A 45 3.85 -5.90 -18.21
CA ALA A 45 4.10 -4.59 -17.62
C ALA A 45 5.23 -4.62 -16.59
N TYR A 46 5.24 -5.63 -15.72
CA TYR A 46 6.26 -5.84 -14.70
C TYR A 46 7.66 -5.98 -15.31
N ASN A 47 7.80 -6.77 -16.37
CA ASN A 47 9.10 -7.01 -17.00
C ASN A 47 9.60 -5.84 -17.87
N GLU A 48 8.70 -5.05 -18.46
CA GLU A 48 9.09 -3.97 -19.38
C GLU A 48 9.26 -2.61 -18.70
N LYS A 49 8.28 -2.22 -17.88
CA LYS A 49 8.22 -0.87 -17.29
C LYS A 49 8.23 -0.88 -15.76
N GLY A 50 8.02 -2.03 -15.13
CA GLY A 50 7.68 -2.15 -13.73
C GLY A 50 6.21 -1.86 -13.45
N ILE A 51 5.73 -2.30 -12.29
CA ILE A 51 4.38 -2.05 -11.80
C ILE A 51 4.40 -1.47 -10.39
N ILE A 52 3.35 -0.70 -10.08
CA ILE A 52 3.00 -0.29 -8.72
C ILE A 52 1.63 -0.88 -8.39
N ILE A 53 1.53 -1.66 -7.31
CA ILE A 53 0.29 -2.23 -6.83
C ILE A 53 -0.40 -1.22 -5.92
N PHE A 54 -1.61 -0.81 -6.32
CA PHE A 54 -2.40 0.19 -5.63
C PHE A 54 -3.86 -0.29 -5.54
N THR A 55 -4.13 -1.05 -4.49
CA THR A 55 -5.43 -1.66 -4.18
C THR A 55 -6.04 -1.05 -2.92
N ASP A 56 -7.34 -1.28 -2.73
CA ASP A 56 -8.12 -0.71 -1.64
C ASP A 56 -7.67 -1.22 -0.27
N PRO A 57 -7.81 -0.38 0.79
CA PRO A 57 -7.50 -0.78 2.16
C PRO A 57 -8.65 -1.59 2.82
N ASP A 58 -9.30 -2.45 2.04
CA ASP A 58 -10.38 -3.34 2.44
C ASP A 58 -9.92 -4.82 2.42
N TYR A 59 -10.83 -5.77 2.62
CA TYR A 59 -10.46 -7.19 2.61
C TYR A 59 -10.12 -7.71 1.20
N ALA A 60 -10.90 -7.33 0.18
CA ALA A 60 -10.71 -7.83 -1.18
C ALA A 60 -9.39 -7.31 -1.77
N GLY A 61 -9.11 -6.02 -1.60
CA GLY A 61 -7.89 -5.36 -2.05
C GLY A 61 -6.64 -5.86 -1.36
N VAL A 62 -6.72 -6.24 -0.08
CA VAL A 62 -5.61 -6.89 0.63
C VAL A 62 -5.29 -8.26 0.04
N GLU A 63 -6.30 -9.08 -0.27
CA GLU A 63 -6.09 -10.41 -0.87
C GLU A 63 -5.58 -10.33 -2.31
N ILE A 64 -6.08 -9.39 -3.11
CA ILE A 64 -5.56 -9.11 -4.45
C ILE A 64 -4.10 -8.68 -4.37
N ARG A 65 -3.77 -7.73 -3.49
CA ARG A 65 -2.40 -7.25 -3.27
C ARG A 65 -1.47 -8.40 -2.91
N LYS A 66 -1.87 -9.26 -1.98
CA LYS A 66 -1.07 -10.41 -1.56
C LYS A 66 -0.71 -11.31 -2.75
N ARG A 67 -1.70 -11.68 -3.58
CA ARG A 67 -1.49 -12.53 -4.76
C ARG A 67 -0.59 -11.87 -5.80
N LEU A 68 -0.73 -10.56 -6.00
CA LEU A 68 0.11 -9.80 -6.91
C LEU A 68 1.56 -9.74 -6.39
N THR A 69 1.76 -9.43 -5.10
CA THR A 69 3.08 -9.36 -4.48
C THR A 69 3.79 -10.72 -4.46
N GLU A 70 3.07 -11.82 -4.24
CA GLU A 70 3.64 -13.18 -4.31
C GLU A 70 4.18 -13.50 -5.72
N LYS A 71 3.50 -13.04 -6.78
CA LYS A 71 3.94 -13.27 -8.17
C LYS A 71 4.95 -12.24 -8.66
N PHE A 72 4.90 -11.01 -8.13
CA PHE A 72 5.71 -9.86 -8.55
C PHE A 72 6.43 -9.24 -7.33
N PRO A 73 7.44 -9.91 -6.77
CA PRO A 73 8.05 -9.53 -5.50
C PRO A 73 8.72 -8.14 -5.50
N ASN A 74 9.16 -7.67 -6.67
CA ASN A 74 9.82 -6.37 -6.83
C ASN A 74 8.86 -5.27 -7.30
N ALA A 75 7.55 -5.53 -7.28
CA ALA A 75 6.55 -4.51 -7.61
C ALA A 75 6.56 -3.41 -6.54
N GLY A 76 6.47 -2.15 -6.96
CA GLY A 76 6.27 -1.02 -6.06
C GLY A 76 4.93 -1.14 -5.35
N GLN A 77 4.85 -0.64 -4.12
CA GLN A 77 3.66 -0.77 -3.29
C GLN A 77 3.20 0.60 -2.81
N ALA A 78 2.06 1.07 -3.31
CA ALA A 78 1.41 2.29 -2.84
C ALA A 78 0.24 1.95 -1.92
N TYR A 79 0.02 2.79 -0.91
CA TYR A 79 -1.00 2.61 0.11
C TYR A 79 -1.73 3.90 0.40
N LEU A 80 -3.05 3.82 0.56
CA LEU A 80 -3.86 4.86 1.18
C LEU A 80 -4.13 4.51 2.63
N SER A 81 -4.24 5.53 3.49
CA SER A 81 -4.82 5.34 4.81
C SER A 81 -6.32 5.05 4.68
N LYS A 82 -6.89 4.38 5.68
CA LYS A 82 -8.35 4.17 5.70
C LYS A 82 -9.10 5.49 5.69
N THR A 83 -8.59 6.48 6.40
CA THR A 83 -9.17 7.82 6.48
C THR A 83 -9.22 8.52 5.12
N ASP A 84 -8.20 8.37 4.29
CA ASP A 84 -8.15 9.01 2.96
C ASP A 84 -8.98 8.27 1.92
N ALA A 85 -9.20 6.97 2.12
CA ALA A 85 -10.03 6.14 1.26
C ALA A 85 -11.51 6.09 1.68
N LEU A 86 -11.87 6.61 2.86
CA LEU A 86 -13.22 6.54 3.40
C LEU A 86 -14.05 7.76 3.00
N LYS A 87 -15.20 7.52 2.36
CA LYS A 87 -16.20 8.55 2.08
C LYS A 87 -17.61 8.01 2.30
N ALA A 88 -18.37 8.68 3.16
CA ALA A 88 -19.76 8.32 3.47
C ALA A 88 -19.98 6.86 3.88
N GLY A 89 -18.99 6.22 4.53
CA GLY A 89 -19.07 4.83 4.97
C GLY A 89 -18.53 3.81 3.98
N ASP A 90 -18.10 4.25 2.80
CA ASP A 90 -17.54 3.42 1.74
C ASP A 90 -16.02 3.63 1.61
N ILE A 91 -15.25 2.55 1.44
CA ILE A 91 -13.79 2.55 1.43
C ILE A 91 -13.31 2.17 0.03
N GLY A 92 -12.53 3.05 -0.61
CA GLY A 92 -11.90 2.76 -1.90
C GLY A 92 -10.98 3.86 -2.40
N ILE A 93 -10.09 3.54 -3.34
CA ILE A 93 -9.19 4.51 -4.00
C ILE A 93 -10.00 5.57 -4.75
N GLU A 94 -11.13 5.20 -5.34
CA GLU A 94 -12.06 6.11 -6.00
C GLU A 94 -12.50 7.31 -5.14
N ASN A 95 -12.54 7.11 -3.82
CA ASN A 95 -12.96 8.11 -2.83
C ASN A 95 -11.85 9.07 -2.42
N ALA A 96 -10.60 8.75 -2.73
CA ALA A 96 -9.46 9.54 -2.33
C ALA A 96 -9.32 10.85 -3.11
N SER A 97 -8.76 11.86 -2.45
CA SER A 97 -8.40 13.11 -3.12
C SER A 97 -7.25 12.89 -4.11
N PRO A 98 -7.16 13.66 -5.21
CA PRO A 98 -6.01 13.62 -6.10
C PRO A 98 -4.67 13.79 -5.38
N GLN A 99 -4.64 14.63 -4.34
CA GLN A 99 -3.47 14.88 -3.51
C GLN A 99 -3.06 13.64 -2.69
N SER A 100 -4.02 12.94 -2.08
CA SER A 100 -3.76 11.69 -1.35
C SER A 100 -3.21 10.61 -2.28
N ILE A 101 -3.74 10.50 -3.51
CA ILE A 101 -3.24 9.56 -4.51
C ILE A 101 -1.81 9.91 -4.94
N GLN A 102 -1.53 11.19 -5.21
CA GLN A 102 -0.18 11.65 -5.54
C GLN A 102 0.81 11.29 -4.43
N GLN A 103 0.47 11.61 -3.17
CA GLN A 103 1.32 11.28 -2.03
C GLN A 103 1.54 9.77 -1.89
N ALA A 104 0.50 8.95 -2.02
CA ALA A 104 0.62 7.49 -1.94
C ALA A 104 1.55 6.92 -3.02
N LEU A 105 1.52 7.48 -4.23
CA LEU A 105 2.34 7.03 -5.34
C LEU A 105 3.78 7.57 -5.29
N GLU A 106 3.99 8.78 -4.76
CA GLU A 106 5.34 9.33 -4.50
C GLU A 106 6.10 8.50 -3.45
N HIS A 107 5.37 7.97 -2.46
CA HIS A 107 5.93 7.12 -1.40
C HIS A 107 5.79 5.63 -1.69
N ALA A 108 5.69 5.22 -2.97
CA ALA A 108 5.61 3.80 -3.29
C ALA A 108 6.83 3.03 -2.77
N HIS A 109 6.60 1.96 -2.01
CA HIS A 109 7.65 1.21 -1.34
C HIS A 109 8.18 0.01 -2.15
N TYR A 110 9.50 -0.09 -2.13
CA TYR A 110 10.39 -1.17 -2.56
C TYR A 110 10.45 -2.30 -1.52
N THR A 111 10.20 -3.57 -1.84
CA THR A 111 10.71 -4.67 -0.98
C THR A 111 12.24 -4.60 -0.98
N VAL A 112 12.85 -4.59 0.20
CA VAL A 112 14.31 -4.65 0.34
C VAL A 112 14.74 -6.12 0.28
N GLU A 113 15.82 -6.42 -0.44
CA GLU A 113 16.28 -7.82 -0.67
C GLU A 113 16.85 -8.51 0.59
N GLU A 114 17.13 -7.75 1.66
CA GLU A 114 17.69 -8.28 2.90
C GLU A 114 16.59 -8.64 3.91
N ASP A 115 16.67 -9.86 4.47
CA ASP A 115 15.85 -10.25 5.62
C ASP A 115 16.23 -9.43 6.86
N ARG A 116 15.48 -8.34 7.08
CA ARG A 116 15.67 -7.44 8.22
C ARG A 116 14.80 -7.85 9.41
N ASN A 117 15.39 -7.77 10.60
CA ASN A 117 14.69 -7.90 11.89
C ASN A 117 14.92 -6.64 12.74
N GLU A 118 14.75 -5.47 12.13
CA GLU A 118 14.91 -4.17 12.80
C GLU A 118 13.87 -3.98 13.92
N PHE A 119 12.64 -4.43 13.66
CA PHE A 119 11.51 -4.38 14.57
C PHE A 119 11.02 -5.78 14.94
N THR A 120 10.52 -5.90 16.17
CA THR A 120 9.94 -7.12 16.73
C THR A 120 8.52 -6.88 17.26
N MET A 121 7.82 -7.95 17.63
CA MET A 121 6.52 -7.83 18.30
C MET A 121 6.63 -7.18 19.69
N GLU A 122 7.78 -7.31 20.35
CA GLU A 122 8.06 -6.63 21.62
C GLU A 122 8.15 -5.11 21.42
N ASP A 123 8.77 -4.67 20.32
CA ASP A 123 8.77 -3.25 19.95
C ASP A 123 7.35 -2.71 19.74
N LEU A 124 6.51 -3.44 19.00
CA LEU A 124 5.12 -3.01 18.83
C LEU A 124 4.38 -2.90 20.16
N ARG A 125 4.63 -3.82 21.11
CA ARG A 125 4.03 -3.74 22.45
C ARG A 125 4.56 -2.52 23.22
N LYS A 126 5.86 -2.29 23.18
CA LYS A 126 6.53 -1.14 23.83
C LYS A 126 5.96 0.19 23.37
N TYR A 127 5.66 0.33 22.07
CA TYR A 127 5.11 1.57 21.50
C TYR A 127 3.58 1.62 21.45
N GLY A 128 2.88 0.66 22.09
CA GLY A 128 1.41 0.63 22.12
C GLY A 128 0.75 0.40 20.75
N LEU A 129 1.48 -0.23 19.82
CA LEU A 129 1.01 -0.61 18.49
C LEU A 129 0.42 -2.03 18.47
N THR A 130 0.33 -2.70 19.61
CA THR A 130 -0.37 -3.98 19.79
C THR A 130 -0.84 -4.13 21.23
N ALA A 131 -1.85 -4.98 21.46
CA ALA A 131 -2.44 -5.25 22.78
C ALA A 131 -2.94 -4.00 23.54
N ASP A 132 -3.31 -2.95 22.81
CA ASP A 132 -3.88 -1.70 23.34
C ASP A 132 -5.15 -1.36 22.54
N PRO A 133 -6.23 -0.85 23.17
CA PRO A 133 -7.45 -0.45 22.47
C PRO A 133 -7.24 0.57 21.35
N GLN A 134 -6.25 1.46 21.48
CA GLN A 134 -5.90 2.48 20.49
C GLN A 134 -4.88 1.98 19.45
N ALA A 135 -4.37 0.75 19.59
CA ALA A 135 -3.29 0.24 18.73
C ALA A 135 -3.66 0.24 17.24
N ALA A 136 -4.92 -0.03 16.90
CA ALA A 136 -5.36 -0.04 15.52
C ALA A 136 -5.32 1.36 14.87
N ASP A 137 -5.77 2.38 15.60
CA ASP A 137 -5.74 3.77 15.15
C ASP A 137 -4.30 4.28 15.02
N ARG A 138 -3.44 4.02 16.03
CA ARG A 138 -2.02 4.38 15.97
C ARG A 138 -1.30 3.74 14.79
N ARG A 139 -1.60 2.47 14.47
CA ARG A 139 -1.04 1.81 13.27
C ARG A 139 -1.54 2.43 11.97
N ASP A 140 -2.80 2.88 11.90
CA ASP A 140 -3.30 3.57 10.70
C ASP A 140 -2.58 4.91 10.51
N ARG A 141 -2.47 5.71 11.57
CA ARG A 141 -1.79 7.02 11.55
C ARG A 141 -0.30 6.89 11.25
N LEU A 142 0.40 5.99 11.93
CA LEU A 142 1.83 5.74 11.71
C LEU A 142 2.08 5.11 10.33
N GLY A 143 1.22 4.17 9.92
CA GLY A 143 1.29 3.53 8.61
C GLY A 143 1.10 4.52 7.46
N LYS A 144 0.23 5.52 7.65
CA LYS A 144 0.09 6.65 6.73
C LYS A 144 1.36 7.48 6.67
N ALA A 145 1.88 7.91 7.82
CA ALA A 145 3.08 8.75 7.90
C ALA A 145 4.31 8.07 7.28
N LEU A 146 4.44 6.75 7.50
CA LEU A 146 5.53 5.94 6.94
C LEU A 146 5.29 5.50 5.49
N GLY A 147 4.08 5.68 4.94
CA GLY A 147 3.70 5.21 3.60
C GLY A 147 3.47 3.69 3.48
N ILE A 148 3.60 2.92 4.56
CA ILE A 148 3.54 1.44 4.55
C ILE A 148 2.10 0.88 4.67
N GLY A 149 1.11 1.76 4.79
CA GLY A 149 -0.30 1.42 4.84
C GLY A 149 -0.77 0.74 6.12
N TYR A 150 -2.07 0.46 6.16
CA TYR A 150 -2.74 -0.18 7.30
C TYR A 150 -2.47 -1.69 7.39
N GLY A 151 -2.47 -2.24 8.61
CA GLY A 151 -2.47 -3.69 8.84
C GLY A 151 -2.76 -4.07 10.29
N ASN A 152 -3.04 -5.36 10.51
CA ASN A 152 -2.96 -5.93 11.86
C ASN A 152 -1.50 -5.90 12.37
N SER A 153 -1.27 -6.14 13.67
CA SER A 153 0.06 -6.03 14.26
C SER A 153 1.13 -6.85 13.52
N LYS A 154 0.79 -8.06 13.05
CA LYS A 154 1.73 -8.91 12.32
C LYS A 154 2.06 -8.38 10.94
N CYS A 155 1.04 -7.94 10.19
CA CYS A 155 1.22 -7.34 8.87
C CYS A 155 2.03 -6.04 8.96
N PHE A 156 1.72 -5.19 9.93
CA PHE A 156 2.44 -3.93 10.17
C PHE A 156 3.91 -4.18 10.51
N LEU A 157 4.19 -5.13 11.42
CA LEU A 157 5.55 -5.55 11.75
C LEU A 157 6.31 -6.01 10.51
N ASN A 158 5.71 -6.89 9.72
CA ASN A 158 6.33 -7.41 8.50
C ASN A 158 6.67 -6.28 7.53
N ARG A 159 5.77 -5.30 7.35
CA ARG A 159 6.00 -4.17 6.43
C ARG A 159 7.09 -3.21 6.91
N LEU A 160 7.18 -2.94 8.22
CA LEU A 160 8.28 -2.14 8.77
C LEU A 160 9.63 -2.71 8.37
N ASN A 161 9.79 -4.03 8.52
CA ASN A 161 11.02 -4.74 8.18
C ASN A 161 11.20 -4.87 6.66
N GLN A 162 10.16 -5.29 5.93
CA GLN A 162 10.19 -5.56 4.49
C GLN A 162 10.48 -4.31 3.65
N TYR A 163 9.98 -3.14 4.08
CA TYR A 163 10.23 -1.86 3.42
C TYR A 163 11.42 -1.11 3.99
N GLY A 164 12.16 -1.74 4.90
CA GLY A 164 13.40 -1.22 5.42
C GLY A 164 13.28 0.07 6.22
N VAL A 165 12.14 0.31 6.88
CA VAL A 165 11.95 1.47 7.76
C VAL A 165 13.07 1.48 8.81
N SER A 166 13.70 2.64 9.02
CA SER A 166 14.73 2.79 10.05
C SER A 166 14.11 3.10 11.42
N ARG A 167 14.81 2.77 12.51
CA ARG A 167 14.40 3.17 13.87
C ARG A 167 14.25 4.68 14.00
N GLU A 168 15.15 5.44 13.38
CA GLU A 168 15.13 6.90 13.41
C GLU A 168 13.86 7.45 12.74
N GLN A 169 13.55 6.98 11.52
CA GLN A 169 12.34 7.38 10.82
C GLN A 169 11.10 6.97 11.61
N PHE A 170 11.05 5.73 12.10
CA PHE A 170 9.93 5.24 12.91
C PHE A 170 9.68 6.10 14.15
N LEU A 171 10.73 6.44 14.91
CA LEU A 171 10.61 7.22 16.13
C LEU A 171 10.22 8.68 15.85
N LYS A 172 10.74 9.25 14.76
CA LYS A 172 10.36 10.59 14.31
C LYS A 172 8.86 10.64 14.01
N GLU A 173 8.37 9.78 13.11
CA GLU A 173 6.96 9.77 12.72
C GLU A 173 6.03 9.35 13.88
N LEU A 174 6.50 8.49 14.79
CA LEU A 174 5.76 8.14 16.01
C LEU A 174 5.58 9.33 16.96
N GLY A 175 6.55 10.25 17.03
CA GLY A 175 6.48 11.44 17.87
C GLY A 175 5.49 12.51 17.37
N GLU A 176 5.11 12.44 16.09
CA GLU A 176 4.19 13.37 15.44
C GLU A 176 2.71 12.92 15.51
N ILE A 177 2.44 11.71 16.04
CA ILE A 177 1.08 11.16 16.18
C ILE A 177 0.61 11.04 17.63
#